data_AF-A0A4U5QIW1-F1
#
_entry.id   AF-A0A4U5QIW1-F1
#
_cell.length_a   1.000
_cell.length_b   1.000
_cell.length_c   1.000
_cell.angle_alpha   90.00
_cell.angle_beta   90.00
_cell.angle_gamma   90.00
#
_symmetry.space_group_name_H-M   'P 1'
#
loop_
_entity.id
_entity.type
_entity.pdbx_description
1 polymer ?
#
loop_
_entity_poly.entity_id
_entity_poly.type
_entity_poly.pdbx_seq_one_letter_code
_entity_poly.pdbx_strand_id
1 'polypeptide(L)' 'MEISENSLAIACLIALALLFPVSRSQDSPQDYINAHNAARAEVGVGPMSWDDNVALSQDSPQDYINAHSYAQNYTDIQ' A
#
# COMPACT_ATOMS: atom_id res chain seq x y z
N MET A 1 -6.42 34.65 30.96
CA MET A 1 -6.78 33.30 31.42
C MET A 1 -7.15 32.41 30.23
N GLU A 2 -7.98 32.87 29.30
CA GLU A 2 -8.30 32.09 28.09
C GLU A 2 -7.07 31.73 27.23
N ILE A 3 -6.20 32.71 26.89
CA ILE A 3 -5.02 32.44 26.03
C ILE A 3 -4.07 31.39 26.64
N SER A 4 -3.92 31.33 27.97
CA SER A 4 -3.10 30.31 28.63
C SER A 4 -3.73 28.92 28.59
N GLU A 5 -5.06 28.81 28.62
CA GLU A 5 -5.77 27.53 28.51
C GLU A 5 -5.75 27.00 27.07
N ASN A 6 -5.93 27.88 26.09
CA ASN A 6 -5.77 27.54 24.67
C ASN A 6 -4.32 27.12 24.35
N SER A 7 -3.33 27.81 24.93
CA SER A 7 -1.91 27.48 24.75
C SER A 7 -1.56 26.10 25.31
N LEU A 8 -2.07 25.77 26.51
CA LEU A 8 -1.87 24.44 27.10
C LEU A 8 -2.55 23.35 26.29
N ALA A 9 -3.79 23.59 25.83
CA ALA A 9 -4.51 22.64 24.98
C ALA A 9 -3.76 22.36 23.67
N ILE A 10 -3.22 23.39 23.01
CA ILE A 10 -2.41 23.25 21.79
C ILE A 10 -1.13 22.46 22.07
N ALA A 11 -0.41 22.77 23.16
CA ALA A 11 0.80 22.05 23.55
C ALA A 11 0.52 20.56 23.81
N CYS A 12 -0.58 20.23 24.49
CA CYS A 12 -1.01 18.85 24.71
C CYS A 12 -1.35 18.12 23.40
N LEU A 13 -2.04 18.79 22.46
CA LEU A 13 -2.38 18.20 21.16
C LEU A 13 -1.13 17.92 20.32
N ILE A 14 -0.13 18.83 20.32
CA ILE A 14 1.15 18.62 19.65
C ILE A 14 1.92 17.46 20.28
N ALA A 15 1.96 17.39 21.61
CA ALA A 15 2.62 16.29 22.31
C ALA A 15 1.97 14.93 21.98
N LEU A 16 0.64 14.84 21.96
CA LEU A 16 -0.05 13.62 21.53
C LEU A 16 0.29 13.25 20.08
N ALA A 17 0.22 14.21 19.15
CA ALA A 17 0.52 13.95 17.73
C ALA A 17 1.95 13.44 17.48
N LEU A 18 2.92 13.86 18.30
CA LEU A 18 4.31 13.41 18.22
C LEU A 18 4.56 12.06 18.92
N LEU A 19 3.73 11.70 19.91
CA LEU A 19 3.84 10.44 20.64
C LEU A 19 3.18 9.27 19.90
N PHE A 20 2.23 9.52 19.00
CA PHE A 20 1.65 8.51 18.13
C PHE A 20 2.44 8.47 16.80
N PRO A 21 3.14 7.37 16.48
CA PRO A 21 3.70 7.23 15.14
C PRO A 21 2.55 7.23 14.14
N VAL A 22 2.48 8.28 13.32
CA VAL A 22 1.59 8.38 12.16
C VAL A 22 1.83 7.13 11.32
N SER A 23 0.87 6.21 11.33
CA SER A 23 0.80 4.95 10.59
C SER A 23 2.13 4.41 10.05
N ARG A 24 2.68 3.38 10.69
CA ARG A 24 3.77 2.58 10.11
C ARG A 24 3.23 1.63 9.04
N SER A 25 2.60 2.16 7.99
CA SER A 25 2.37 1.34 6.80
C SER A 25 3.74 0.96 6.26
N GLN A 26 3.99 -0.33 6.19
CA GLN A 26 5.10 -0.86 5.44
C GLN A 26 4.53 -1.13 4.05
N ASP A 27 4.93 -0.30 3.09
CA ASP A 27 4.51 -0.41 1.69
C ASP A 27 5.55 -1.21 0.89
N SER A 28 6.20 -2.19 1.53
CA SER A 28 7.11 -3.06 0.80
C SER A 28 6.31 -4.02 -0.08
N PRO A 29 6.85 -4.47 -1.22
CA PRO A 29 6.29 -5.56 -2.02
C PRO A 29 5.82 -6.78 -1.19
N GLN A 30 6.56 -7.10 -0.13
CA GLN A 30 6.29 -8.25 0.72
C GLN A 30 5.03 -8.08 1.57
N ASP A 31 4.72 -6.85 1.99
CA ASP A 31 3.52 -6.57 2.79
C ASP A 31 2.25 -6.83 1.97
N TYR A 32 2.27 -6.42 0.69
CA TYR A 32 1.19 -6.72 -0.25
C TYR A 32 1.00 -8.22 -0.46
N ILE A 33 2.07 -8.96 -0.75
CA ILE A 33 1.99 -10.40 -1.00
C ILE A 33 1.54 -11.18 0.24
N ASN A 34 2.03 -10.80 1.43
CA ASN A 34 1.66 -11.47 2.68
C ASN A 34 0.16 -11.33 2.98
N ALA A 35 -0.38 -10.12 2.90
CA ALA A 35 -1.79 -9.86 3.18
C ALA A 35 -2.70 -10.63 2.20
N HIS A 36 -2.37 -10.64 0.91
CA HIS A 36 -3.16 -11.35 -0.10
C HIS A 36 -3.07 -12.87 0.04
N ASN A 37 -1.88 -13.41 0.32
CA ASN A 37 -1.71 -14.85 0.49
C ASN A 37 -2.44 -15.38 1.72
N ALA A 38 -2.51 -14.60 2.80
CA ALA A 38 -3.34 -14.94 3.96
C ALA A 38 -4.82 -15.07 3.56
N ALA A 39 -5.38 -14.05 2.89
CA ALA A 39 -6.77 -14.08 2.43
C ALA A 39 -7.05 -15.20 1.40
N ARG A 40 -6.11 -15.49 0.48
CA ARG A 40 -6.24 -16.58 -0.49
C ARG A 40 -6.24 -17.95 0.18
N ALA A 41 -5.42 -18.14 1.21
CA ALA A 41 -5.39 -19.37 1.98
C ALA A 41 -6.72 -19.63 2.71
N GLU A 42 -7.38 -18.57 3.23
CA GLU A 42 -8.69 -18.68 3.88
C GLU A 42 -9.79 -19.21 2.95
N VAL A 43 -9.66 -18.95 1.64
CA VAL A 43 -10.61 -19.43 0.63
C VAL A 43 -10.09 -20.62 -0.19
N GLY A 44 -8.97 -21.24 0.23
CA GLY A 44 -8.42 -22.44 -0.42
C GLY A 44 -7.75 -22.19 -1.78
N VAL A 45 -7.36 -20.95 -2.06
CA VAL A 45 -6.69 -20.55 -3.29
C VAL A 45 -5.18 -20.49 -3.06
N GLY A 46 -4.39 -21.00 -4.01
CA GLY A 46 -2.92 -21.05 -3.91
C GLY A 46 -2.24 -19.68 -3.85
N PRO A 47 -1.02 -19.57 -3.30
CA PRO A 47 -0.35 -18.28 -3.07
C PRO A 47 0.10 -17.61 -4.38
N MET A 48 0.25 -16.29 -4.33
CA MET A 48 0.86 -15.45 -5.35
C MET A 48 2.30 -15.07 -4.98
N SER A 49 3.11 -14.83 -6.00
CA SER A 49 4.45 -14.24 -5.90
C SER A 49 4.44 -12.81 -6.44
N TRP A 50 5.40 -12.01 -6.00
CA TRP A 50 5.64 -10.69 -6.57
C TRP A 50 6.25 -10.79 -7.98
N ASP A 51 5.87 -9.89 -8.89
CA ASP A 51 6.47 -9.76 -10.22
C ASP A 51 7.01 -8.33 -10.41
N ASP A 52 8.34 -8.21 -10.42
CA ASP A 52 9.02 -6.92 -10.56
C ASP A 52 8.76 -6.25 -11.91
N ASN A 53 8.45 -7.00 -12.98
CA ASN A 53 8.17 -6.40 -14.29
C ASN A 53 6.87 -5.58 -14.27
N VAL A 54 5.88 -6.05 -13.50
CA VAL A 54 4.63 -5.32 -13.29
C VAL A 54 4.87 -4.08 -12.44
N ALA A 55 5.73 -4.17 -11.42
CA ALA A 55 6.07 -3.02 -10.59
C ALA A 55 6.85 -1.95 -11.35
N LEU A 56 7.79 -2.35 -12.21
CA LEU A 56 8.56 -1.45 -13.07
C LEU A 56 7.70 -0.79 -14.14
N SER A 57 6.55 -1.40 -14.49
CA SER A 57 5.72 -0.92 -15.59
C SER A 57 5.00 0.42 -15.37
N GLN A 58 5.23 1.08 -14.24
CA GLN A 58 4.63 2.38 -13.93
C GLN A 58 5.49 3.58 -14.34
N ASP A 59 6.78 3.39 -14.68
CA ASP A 59 7.74 4.50 -14.78
C ASP A 59 8.11 4.94 -16.23
N SER A 60 7.79 4.17 -17.28
CA SER A 60 8.08 4.54 -18.69
C SER A 60 6.85 4.45 -19.64
N PRO A 61 6.74 5.29 -20.69
CA PRO A 61 5.66 5.18 -21.69
C PRO A 61 5.58 3.83 -22.41
N GLN A 62 6.70 3.12 -22.55
CA GLN A 62 6.73 1.77 -23.13
C GLN A 62 6.02 0.75 -22.23
N ASP A 63 5.96 1.03 -20.94
CA ASP A 63 5.41 0.12 -19.97
C ASP A 63 3.89 0.09 -19.98
N TYR A 64 3.23 1.21 -20.33
CA TYR A 64 1.78 1.23 -20.55
C TYR A 64 1.36 0.27 -21.67
N ILE A 65 2.17 0.18 -22.74
CA ILE A 65 1.94 -0.75 -23.85
C ILE A 65 2.11 -2.19 -23.37
N ASN A 66 3.13 -2.46 -22.55
CA ASN A 66 3.35 -3.79 -21.99
C ASN A 66 2.19 -4.19 -21.06
N ALA A 67 1.76 -3.32 -20.15
CA ALA A 67 0.64 -3.56 -19.25
C ALA A 67 -0.68 -3.84 -20.00
N HIS A 68 -0.99 -3.07 -21.05
CA HIS A 68 -2.16 -3.35 -21.91
C HIS A 68 -2.05 -4.68 -22.66
N SER A 69 -0.86 -5.04 -23.12
CA SER A 69 -0.62 -6.31 -23.83
C SER A 69 -0.72 -7.52 -22.90
N TYR A 70 -0.28 -7.39 -21.64
CA TYR A 70 -0.48 -8.43 -20.62
C TYR A 70 -1.98 -8.61 -20.31
N ALA A 71 -2.74 -7.53 -20.12
CA ALA A 71 -4.17 -7.62 -19.83
C ALA A 71 -4.97 -8.29 -20.96
N GLN A 72 -4.62 -8.03 -22.23
CA GLN A 72 -5.26 -8.66 -23.39
C GLN A 72 -4.94 -10.16 -23.48
N ASN A 73 -3.71 -10.58 -23.16
CA ASN A 73 -3.36 -12.00 -23.15
C ASN A 73 -4.10 -12.80 -22.06
N TYR A 74 -4.48 -12.18 -20.93
CA TYR A 74 -5.28 -12.85 -19.91
C TYR A 74 -6.76 -13.00 -20.28
N THR A 75 -7.29 -12.19 -21.20
CA THR A 75 -8.67 -12.31 -21.69
C THR A 75 -8.85 -13.38 -22.76
N ASP A 76 -7.75 -13.83 -23.41
CA ASP A 76 -7.79 -14.86 -24.47
C ASP A 76 -7.52 -16.30 -23.93
N ILE A 77 -7.29 -16.46 -22.63
CA ILE A 77 -7.00 -17.76 -21.98
C ILE A 77 -8.12 -18.13 -20.95
N GLN A 78 -9.31 -17.55 -21.12
CA GLN A 78 -10.57 -17.99 -20.48
C GLN A 78 -11.60 -18.27 -21.57
#